data_AF-A0A6V8Q8D8-F1
#
_entry.id   AF-A0A6V8Q8D8-F1
#
_cell.length_a   1.000
_cell.length_b   1.000
_cell.length_c   1.000
_cell.angle_alpha   90.00
_cell.angle_beta   90.00
_cell.angle_gamma   90.00
#
_symmetry.space_group_name_H-M   'P 1'
#
loop_
_entity.id
_entity.type
_entity.pdbx_description
1 polymer ?
#
loop_
_entity_poly.entity_id
_entity_poly.type
_entity_poly.pdbx_seq_one_letter_code
_entity_poly.pdbx_strand_id
1 'polypeptide(L)'
;AEVSVEGEVIKKIKLKGKIDGIDKKIERSQFTVHSSKDNKLVTDTEVELIDYKTGAAQLSRTEILNKGARLQLFLYAALMKSLGFKVNRAGIYSVKDTKITWVPGKKDSRTMDDYIEACLRYLENTVADLRKGDFTALPLNEQTCRNCHERAYCPYIQAPSS
;
A
#
# COMPACT_ATOMS: atom_id res chain seq x y z
N ALA A 1 -11.83 -13.03 -5.23
CA ALA A 1 -11.79 -12.69 -6.66
C ALA A 1 -11.03 -11.38 -6.78
N GLU A 2 -10.02 -11.30 -7.66
CA GLU A 2 -9.21 -10.10 -7.81
C GLU A 2 -10.03 -8.93 -8.37
N VAL A 3 -9.84 -7.74 -7.81
CA VAL A 3 -10.53 -6.52 -8.24
C VAL A 3 -9.53 -5.58 -8.92
N SER A 4 -9.77 -5.26 -10.19
CA SER A 4 -8.97 -4.27 -10.91
C SER A 4 -9.31 -2.87 -10.43
N VAL A 5 -8.29 -2.07 -10.15
CA VAL A 5 -8.43 -0.70 -9.65
C VAL A 5 -7.45 0.21 -10.38
N GLU A 6 -7.91 1.42 -10.70
CA GLU A 6 -7.07 2.48 -11.25
C GLU A 6 -7.54 3.85 -10.80
N GLY A 7 -6.61 4.79 -10.70
CA GLY A 7 -6.92 6.15 -10.30
C GLY A 7 -5.69 6.98 -9.99
N GLU A 8 -5.91 8.28 -9.90
CA GLU A 8 -4.89 9.25 -9.54
C GLU A 8 -4.87 9.42 -8.01
N VAL A 9 -3.74 9.11 -7.38
CA VAL A 9 -3.57 9.18 -5.91
C VAL A 9 -2.81 10.42 -5.47
N ILE A 10 -1.98 10.97 -6.37
CA ILE A 10 -1.27 12.25 -6.26
C ILE A 10 -1.32 12.90 -7.65
N LYS A 11 -1.33 14.23 -7.71
CA LYS A 11 -1.35 14.98 -8.97
C LYS A 11 -0.27 14.47 -9.95
N LYS A 12 -0.68 14.10 -11.16
CA LYS A 12 0.14 13.50 -12.24
C LYS A 12 0.74 12.13 -11.91
N ILE A 13 0.21 11.40 -10.94
CA ILE A 13 0.62 10.03 -10.61
C ILE A 13 -0.63 9.14 -10.59
N LYS A 14 -0.83 8.42 -11.70
CA LYS A 14 -1.89 7.41 -11.84
C LYS A 14 -1.34 6.04 -11.47
N LEU A 15 -2.02 5.35 -10.56
CA LEU A 15 -1.74 3.96 -10.23
C LEU A 15 -2.77 3.05 -10.90
N LYS A 16 -2.32 1.84 -11.25
CA LYS A 16 -3.16 0.75 -11.75
C LYS A 16 -2.70 -0.55 -11.08
N GLY A 17 -3.65 -1.37 -10.64
CA GLY A 17 -3.33 -2.63 -9.99
C GLY A 17 -4.53 -3.55 -9.82
N LYS A 18 -4.31 -4.66 -9.12
CA LYS A 18 -5.33 -5.65 -8.77
C LYS A 18 -5.25 -5.94 -7.27
N ILE A 19 -6.39 -5.91 -6.60
CA ILE A 19 -6.51 -6.20 -5.16
C ILE A 19 -7.03 -7.63 -5.01
N ASP A 20 -6.34 -8.48 -4.26
CA ASP A 20 -6.71 -9.90 -4.11
C ASP A 20 -8.06 -10.08 -3.38
N GLY A 21 -8.27 -9.32 -2.30
CA GLY A 21 -9.46 -9.38 -1.47
C GLY A 21 -9.88 -8.02 -0.92
N ILE A 22 -11.17 -7.73 -1.00
CA ILE A 22 -11.82 -6.56 -0.40
C ILE A 22 -12.98 -7.06 0.45
N ASP A 23 -12.83 -6.99 1.76
CA ASP A 23 -13.89 -7.33 2.70
C ASP A 23 -14.70 -6.06 3.00
N LYS A 24 -15.94 -6.02 2.51
CA LYS A 24 -16.88 -4.93 2.81
C LYS A 24 -17.50 -5.18 4.17
N LYS A 25 -17.37 -4.22 5.09
CA LYS A 25 -18.21 -4.20 6.28
C LYS A 25 -19.57 -3.65 5.86
N ILE A 26 -20.55 -4.54 5.77
CA ILE A 26 -21.95 -4.12 5.65
C ILE A 26 -22.36 -3.64 7.05
N GLU A 27 -22.26 -2.34 7.31
CA GLU A 27 -23.02 -1.78 8.42
C GLU A 27 -24.51 -1.88 8.06
N ARG A 28 -25.26 -2.65 8.86
CA ARG A 28 -26.72 -2.56 8.88
C ARG A 28 -27.11 -1.25 9.58
N SER A 29 -26.80 -0.10 9.00
CA SER A 29 -27.29 1.19 9.46
C SER A 29 -28.14 1.81 8.35
N GLN A 30 -29.44 1.74 8.57
CA GLN A 30 -30.42 2.57 7.88
C GLN A 30 -30.06 4.05 8.15
N PHE A 31 -29.37 4.72 7.24
CA PHE A 31 -29.29 6.18 7.25
C PHE A 31 -29.27 6.71 5.81
N THR A 32 -30.47 6.82 5.23
CA THR A 32 -30.72 7.76 4.14
C THR A 32 -30.56 9.18 4.67
N VAL A 33 -29.42 9.82 4.40
CA VAL A 33 -29.28 11.28 4.50
C VAL A 33 -29.30 11.84 3.08
N HIS A 34 -30.41 12.48 2.73
CA HIS A 34 -30.45 13.36 1.57
C HIS A 34 -29.62 14.60 1.87
N SER A 35 -28.59 14.86 1.08
CA SER A 35 -27.97 16.19 1.03
C SER A 35 -28.05 16.73 -0.38
N SER A 36 -28.87 17.76 -0.52
CA SER A 36 -29.07 18.56 -1.72
C SER A 36 -27.80 19.37 -2.01
N LYS A 37 -27.09 19.04 -3.11
CA LYS A 37 -26.48 19.96 -4.11
C LYS A 37 -25.15 19.52 -4.73
N ASP A 38 -24.51 18.44 -4.30
CA ASP A 38 -23.33 17.92 -5.01
C ASP A 38 -23.46 16.42 -5.25
N ASN A 39 -23.44 16.03 -6.51
CA ASN A 39 -23.66 14.68 -7.02
C ASN A 39 -22.48 13.72 -6.72
N LYS A 40 -21.90 13.79 -5.52
CA LYS A 40 -20.88 12.85 -5.06
C LYS A 40 -21.55 11.83 -4.16
N LEU A 41 -21.81 10.65 -4.71
CA LEU A 41 -22.29 9.49 -3.96
C LEU A 41 -21.21 9.11 -2.93
N VAL A 42 -21.24 9.72 -1.75
CA VAL A 42 -20.44 9.28 -0.61
C VAL A 42 -21.09 8.01 -0.10
N THR A 43 -20.69 6.87 -0.66
CA THR A 43 -21.00 5.61 -0.03
C THR A 43 -20.10 5.50 1.20
N ASP A 44 -20.65 5.57 2.41
CA ASP A 44 -19.96 5.25 3.68
C ASP A 44 -19.60 3.75 3.77
N THR A 45 -19.22 3.14 2.65
CA THR A 45 -18.83 1.74 2.58
C THR A 45 -17.45 1.60 3.18
N GLU A 46 -17.43 1.05 4.40
CA GLU A 46 -16.22 0.63 5.07
C GLU A 46 -15.66 -0.64 4.45
N VAL A 47 -14.36 -0.64 4.18
CA VAL A 47 -13.66 -1.78 3.59
C VAL A 47 -12.39 -2.12 4.35
N GLU A 48 -12.03 -3.41 4.31
CA GLU A 48 -10.75 -3.94 4.73
C GLU A 48 -10.08 -4.61 3.54
N LEU A 49 -8.78 -4.40 3.38
CA LEU A 49 -8.03 -4.95 2.25
C LEU A 49 -7.22 -6.16 2.70
N ILE A 50 -7.23 -7.22 1.92
CA ILE A 50 -6.47 -8.44 2.19
C ILE A 50 -5.64 -8.80 0.96
N ASP A 51 -4.37 -9.09 1.20
CA ASP A 51 -3.41 -9.62 0.22
C ASP A 51 -3.00 -11.03 0.65
N TYR A 52 -3.17 -12.01 -0.24
CA TYR A 52 -2.91 -13.42 0.08
C TYR A 52 -1.49 -13.78 -0.35
N LYS A 53 -0.67 -14.24 0.60
CA LYS A 53 0.72 -14.61 0.35
C LYS A 53 0.94 -16.09 0.66
N THR A 54 1.63 -16.77 -0.26
CA THR A 54 2.00 -18.19 -0.12
C THR A 54 3.18 -18.40 0.83
N GLY A 55 4.02 -17.38 1.04
CA GLY A 55 5.14 -17.41 1.98
C GLY A 55 4.81 -16.86 3.37
N ALA A 56 5.76 -16.97 4.30
CA ALA A 56 5.69 -16.35 5.63
C ALA A 56 5.87 -14.82 5.52
N ALA A 57 4.85 -14.14 5.02
CA ALA A 57 4.84 -12.70 4.86
C ALA A 57 4.08 -12.05 6.03
N GLN A 58 4.70 -11.06 6.67
CA GLN A 58 4.08 -10.26 7.72
C GLN A 58 4.32 -8.77 7.43
N LEU A 59 3.37 -7.94 7.87
CA LEU A 59 3.53 -6.49 7.82
C LEU A 59 4.34 -6.01 9.02
N SER A 60 5.34 -5.17 8.76
CA SER A 60 6.11 -4.48 9.80
C SER A 60 5.85 -2.99 9.69
N ARG A 61 5.19 -2.44 10.70
CA ARG A 61 4.80 -1.03 10.76
C ARG A 61 5.99 -0.09 10.63
N THR A 62 7.07 -0.40 11.33
CA THR A 62 8.32 0.38 11.29
C THR A 62 8.93 0.36 9.90
N GLU A 63 8.89 -0.76 9.19
CA GLU A 63 9.44 -0.84 7.83
C GLU A 63 8.58 -0.07 6.82
N ILE A 64 7.25 -0.07 7.00
CA ILE A 64 6.34 0.72 6.17
C ILE A 64 6.60 2.22 6.38
N LEU A 65 6.59 2.67 7.64
CA LEU A 65 6.67 4.08 7.98
C LEU A 65 8.05 4.69 7.73
N ASN A 66 9.12 3.94 8.00
CA ASN A 66 10.48 4.49 8.04
C ASN A 66 11.37 4.02 6.90
N LYS A 67 11.02 2.94 6.19
CA LYS A 67 11.85 2.37 5.13
C LYS A 67 11.18 2.33 3.76
N GLY A 68 9.91 2.72 3.65
CA GLY A 68 9.18 2.63 2.40
C GLY A 68 9.00 1.19 1.89
N ALA A 69 8.96 0.20 2.79
CA ALA A 69 8.83 -1.19 2.43
C ALA A 69 7.35 -1.63 2.37
N ARG A 70 7.04 -2.62 1.53
CA ARG A 70 5.70 -3.26 1.44
C ARG A 70 4.55 -2.27 1.23
N LEU A 71 4.75 -1.32 0.30
CA LEU A 71 3.82 -0.21 0.03
C LEU A 71 2.50 -0.63 -0.63
N GLN A 72 2.46 -1.80 -1.29
CA GLN A 72 1.36 -2.23 -2.17
C GLN A 72 -0.03 -2.06 -1.52
N LEU A 73 -0.25 -2.62 -0.33
CA LEU A 73 -1.54 -2.56 0.37
C LEU A 73 -1.98 -1.13 0.71
N PHE A 74 -1.04 -0.25 1.06
CA PHE A 74 -1.33 1.13 1.44
C PHE A 74 -1.56 2.02 0.23
N LEU A 75 -0.90 1.72 -0.90
CA LEU A 75 -1.20 2.35 -2.18
C LEU A 75 -2.59 1.93 -2.69
N TYR A 76 -3.00 0.67 -2.50
CA TYR A 76 -4.38 0.26 -2.75
C TYR A 76 -5.37 0.94 -1.81
N ALA A 77 -5.02 1.13 -0.54
CA ALA A 77 -5.86 1.88 0.39
C ALA A 77 -6.03 3.34 -0.05
N ALA A 78 -4.94 4.01 -0.47
CA ALA A 78 -5.00 5.36 -1.01
C ALA A 78 -5.94 5.45 -2.23
N LEU A 79 -5.85 4.46 -3.12
CA LEU A 79 -6.69 4.36 -4.31
C LEU A 79 -8.16 4.11 -3.96
N MET A 80 -8.45 3.21 -3.03
CA MET A 80 -9.81 2.97 -2.55
C MET A 80 -10.40 4.21 -1.88
N LYS A 81 -9.61 4.96 -1.12
CA LYS A 81 -10.02 6.26 -0.56
C LYS A 81 -10.34 7.29 -1.63
N SER A 82 -9.54 7.38 -2.71
CA SER A 82 -9.83 8.33 -3.80
C SER A 82 -11.11 7.98 -4.57
N LEU A 83 -11.51 6.70 -4.55
CA LEU A 83 -12.79 6.20 -5.07
C LEU A 83 -13.97 6.37 -4.09
N GLY A 84 -13.76 6.95 -2.91
CA GLY A 84 -14.81 7.25 -1.94
C GLY A 84 -15.05 6.19 -0.86
N PHE A 85 -14.20 5.15 -0.77
CA PHE A 85 -14.31 4.14 0.28
C PHE A 85 -13.61 4.57 1.57
N LYS A 86 -14.15 4.16 2.73
CA LYS A 86 -13.46 4.28 4.02
C LYS A 86 -12.66 3.00 4.27
N VAL A 87 -11.34 3.09 4.14
CA VAL A 87 -10.44 1.94 4.39
C VAL A 87 -10.04 1.90 5.86
N ASN A 88 -10.49 0.87 6.57
CA ASN A 88 -10.24 0.76 8.01
C ASN A 88 -8.84 0.21 8.32
N ARG A 89 -8.44 -0.84 7.59
CA ARG A 89 -7.16 -1.52 7.75
C ARG A 89 -6.85 -2.36 6.51
N ALA A 90 -5.58 -2.68 6.36
CA ALA A 90 -5.06 -3.59 5.35
C ALA A 90 -4.26 -4.71 6.02
N GLY A 91 -4.31 -5.92 5.47
CA GLY A 91 -3.63 -7.07 6.05
C GLY A 91 -3.05 -8.02 5.02
N ILE A 92 -2.01 -8.72 5.43
CA ILE A 92 -1.47 -9.86 4.69
C ILE A 92 -1.97 -11.14 5.35
N TYR A 93 -2.61 -12.01 4.58
CA TYR A 93 -2.91 -13.39 4.96
C TYR A 93 -1.77 -14.31 4.50
N SER A 94 -1.00 -14.86 5.43
CA SER A 94 0.00 -15.90 5.16
C SER A 94 -0.71 -17.25 5.08
N VAL A 95 -0.72 -17.87 3.90
CA VAL A 95 -1.24 -19.23 3.69
C VAL A 95 -0.38 -20.25 4.44
N LYS A 96 0.94 -20.03 4.47
CA LYS A 96 1.89 -20.91 5.17
C LYS A 96 1.64 -20.94 6.68
N ASP A 97 1.41 -19.78 7.28
CA ASP A 97 1.26 -19.65 8.73
C ASP A 97 -0.22 -19.62 9.16
N THR A 98 -1.16 -19.65 8.21
CA THR A 98 -2.62 -19.52 8.43
C THR A 98 -2.97 -18.32 9.32
N LYS A 99 -2.26 -17.21 9.13
CA LYS A 99 -2.35 -16.03 9.99
C LYS A 99 -2.46 -14.76 9.17
N ILE A 100 -3.32 -13.85 9.65
CA ILE A 100 -3.37 -12.48 9.18
C ILE A 100 -2.58 -11.54 10.08
N THR A 101 -1.87 -10.61 9.45
CA THR A 101 -1.26 -9.46 10.11
C THR A 101 -1.94 -8.19 9.62
N TRP A 102 -2.61 -7.46 10.51
CA TRP A 102 -3.35 -6.23 10.21
C TRP A 102 -2.54 -4.96 10.49
N VAL A 103 -2.71 -3.95 9.65
CA VAL A 103 -2.23 -2.58 9.86
C VAL A 103 -3.33 -1.58 9.44
N PRO A 104 -3.75 -0.63 10.30
CA PRO A 104 -3.44 -0.58 11.72
C PRO A 104 -4.00 -1.81 12.48
N GLY A 105 -3.28 -2.22 13.52
CA GLY A 105 -3.74 -3.20 14.50
C GLY A 105 -4.62 -2.56 15.59
N LYS A 106 -5.31 -3.39 16.39
CA LYS A 106 -6.24 -2.94 17.44
C LYS A 106 -5.64 -1.98 18.49
N LYS A 107 -4.32 -2.04 18.71
CA LYS A 107 -3.60 -1.24 19.70
C LYS A 107 -2.68 -0.18 19.07
N ASP A 108 -2.82 0.07 17.77
CA ASP A 108 -1.98 1.06 17.12
C ASP A 108 -2.48 2.47 17.42
N SER A 109 -1.56 3.35 17.79
CA SER A 109 -1.81 4.79 17.92
C SER A 109 -1.90 5.49 16.56
N ARG A 110 -1.45 4.83 15.50
CA ARG A 110 -1.46 5.31 14.12
C ARG A 110 -2.71 4.82 13.40
N THR A 111 -3.31 5.71 12.62
CA THR A 111 -4.47 5.47 11.77
C THR A 111 -4.06 4.90 10.42
N MET A 112 -5.03 4.43 9.63
CA MET A 112 -4.76 4.04 8.24
C MET A 112 -4.21 5.22 7.41
N ASP A 113 -4.63 6.44 7.74
CA ASP A 113 -4.21 7.65 7.03
C ASP A 113 -2.74 7.98 7.26
N ASP A 114 -2.22 7.75 8.46
CA ASP A 114 -0.77 7.88 8.75
C ASP A 114 0.07 6.98 7.83
N TYR A 115 -0.38 5.74 7.60
CA TYR A 115 0.34 4.81 6.72
C TYR A 115 0.19 5.18 5.25
N ILE A 116 -1.01 5.62 4.83
CA ILE A 116 -1.25 6.11 3.47
C ILE A 116 -0.36 7.31 3.17
N GLU A 117 -0.32 8.31 4.06
CA GLU A 117 0.50 9.51 3.89
C GLU A 117 1.99 9.16 3.76
N ALA A 118 2.49 8.29 4.65
CA ALA A 118 3.88 7.82 4.57
C ALA A 118 4.16 7.15 3.21
N CYS A 119 3.28 6.26 2.74
CA CYS A 119 3.45 5.56 1.48
C CYS A 119 3.36 6.50 0.27
N LEU A 120 2.47 7.48 0.28
CA LEU A 120 2.34 8.48 -0.77
C LEU A 120 3.57 9.38 -0.84
N ARG A 121 4.17 9.75 0.30
CA ARG A 121 5.45 10.47 0.33
C ARG A 121 6.58 9.67 -0.31
N TYR A 122 6.69 8.37 -0.01
CA TYR A 122 7.67 7.51 -0.68
C TYR A 122 7.42 7.44 -2.19
N LEU A 123 6.17 7.24 -2.61
CA LEU A 123 5.81 7.21 -4.03
C LEU A 123 6.17 8.53 -4.74
N GLU A 124 5.84 9.66 -4.14
CA GLU A 124 6.13 10.99 -4.71
C GLU A 124 7.64 11.19 -4.91
N ASN A 125 8.43 10.90 -3.87
CA ASN A 125 9.89 10.99 -3.93
C ASN A 125 10.46 10.07 -5.00
N THR A 126 10.05 8.78 -5.01
CA THR A 126 10.50 7.82 -6.01
C THR A 126 10.17 8.27 -7.43
N VAL A 127 8.95 8.78 -7.67
CA VAL A 127 8.57 9.28 -9.00
C VAL A 127 9.36 10.54 -9.37
N ALA A 128 9.67 11.41 -8.41
CA ALA A 128 10.49 12.59 -8.65
C ALA A 128 11.92 12.22 -9.06
N ASP A 129 12.52 11.24 -8.40
CA ASP A 129 13.88 10.76 -8.68
C ASP A 129 13.94 10.06 -10.06
N LEU A 130 12.95 9.20 -10.35
CA LEU A 130 12.81 8.58 -11.68
C LEU A 130 12.68 9.62 -12.80
N ARG A 131 11.92 10.70 -12.58
CA ARG A 131 11.77 11.79 -13.56
C ARG A 131 13.06 12.58 -13.80
N LYS A 132 13.96 12.61 -12.82
CA LYS A 132 15.30 13.22 -12.95
C LYS A 132 16.32 12.26 -13.60
N GLY A 133 15.94 11.00 -13.79
CA GLY A 133 16.86 9.96 -14.25
C GLY A 133 17.80 9.45 -13.16
N ASP A 134 17.45 9.62 -11.88
CA ASP A 134 18.19 9.04 -10.76
C ASP A 134 17.76 7.59 -10.54
N PHE A 135 18.69 6.67 -10.74
CA PHE A 135 18.53 5.22 -10.56
C PHE A 135 19.53 4.65 -9.55
N THR A 136 19.94 5.47 -8.58
CA THR A 136 20.88 5.06 -7.53
C THR A 136 20.36 3.83 -6.78
N ALA A 137 21.18 2.78 -6.70
CA ALA A 137 20.82 1.54 -6.04
C ALA A 137 20.97 1.67 -4.51
N LEU A 138 19.83 1.66 -3.81
CA LEU A 138 19.75 1.74 -2.33
C LEU A 138 18.96 0.55 -1.78
N PRO A 139 19.57 -0.64 -1.67
CA PRO A 139 18.86 -1.84 -1.22
C PRO A 139 18.45 -1.74 0.25
N LEU A 140 17.23 -2.17 0.57
CA LEU A 140 16.71 -2.15 1.95
C LEU A 140 17.46 -3.09 2.90
N ASN A 141 18.04 -4.16 2.36
CA ASN A 141 18.84 -5.15 3.06
C ASN A 141 19.64 -6.00 2.04
N GLU A 142 20.62 -6.76 2.52
CA GLU A 142 21.42 -7.65 1.67
C GLU A 142 20.60 -8.69 0.92
N GLN A 143 19.52 -9.19 1.52
CA GLN A 143 18.68 -10.22 0.90
C GLN A 143 18.04 -9.71 -0.41
N THR A 144 17.72 -8.42 -0.46
CA THR A 144 17.24 -7.75 -1.69
C THR A 144 18.28 -7.88 -2.80
N CYS A 145 19.56 -7.68 -2.47
CA CYS A 145 20.65 -7.82 -3.43
C CYS A 145 20.90 -9.27 -3.85
N ARG A 146 20.69 -10.25 -2.96
CA ARG A 146 20.87 -11.69 -3.28
C ARG A 146 19.82 -12.20 -4.27
N ASN A 147 18.60 -11.66 -4.19
CA ASN A 147 17.49 -12.07 -5.05
C ASN A 147 17.35 -11.20 -6.31
N CYS A 148 18.24 -10.22 -6.54
CA CYS A 148 18.17 -9.32 -7.68
C CYS A 148 18.85 -9.93 -8.92
N HIS A 149 18.11 -10.06 -10.02
CA HIS A 149 18.66 -10.56 -11.30
C HIS A 149 19.74 -9.64 -11.88
N GLU A 150 19.61 -8.34 -11.64
CA GLU A 150 20.59 -7.33 -12.10
C GLU A 150 21.82 -7.22 -11.20
N ARG A 151 21.98 -8.11 -10.22
CA ARG A 151 23.08 -8.08 -9.24
C ARG A 151 24.45 -7.97 -9.91
N ALA A 152 24.67 -8.70 -11.00
CA ALA A 152 25.94 -8.71 -11.72
C ALA A 152 26.31 -7.33 -12.30
N TYR A 153 25.32 -6.50 -12.63
CA TYR A 153 25.51 -5.19 -13.26
C TYR A 153 25.36 -4.02 -12.28
N CYS A 154 24.96 -4.31 -11.03
CA CYS A 154 24.59 -3.28 -10.06
C CYS A 154 25.85 -2.55 -9.50
N PRO A 155 25.98 -1.22 -9.69
CA PRO A 155 27.13 -0.48 -9.19
C PRO A 155 27.31 -0.56 -7.67
N TYR A 156 26.22 -0.68 -6.90
CA TYR A 156 26.27 -0.86 -5.45
C TYR A 156 27.01 -2.15 -5.03
N ILE A 157 27.00 -3.18 -5.86
CA ILE A 157 27.69 -4.46 -5.60
C ILE A 157 29.10 -4.46 -6.18
N GLN A 158 29.30 -3.80 -7.32
CA GLN A 158 30.58 -3.78 -8.02
C GLN A 158 31.54 -2.72 -7.47
N ALA A 159 31.04 -1.72 -6.75
CA ALA A 159 31.89 -0.71 -6.12
C ALA A 159 32.83 -1.41 -5.11
N PRO A 160 34.15 -1.25 -5.24
CA PRO A 160 35.07 -1.74 -4.22
C PRO A 160 34.73 -1.03 -2.91
N SER A 161 34.66 -1.77 -1.82
CA SER A 161 34.54 -1.22 -0.48
C SER A 161 35.73 -0.30 -0.24
N SER A 162 35.50 1.02 -0.30
CA SER A 162 36.46 2.06 0.07
C SER A 162 36.78 2.03 1.56
#